data_AF-A0A3M1BIW0-F1
#
_entry.id   AF-A0A3M1BIW0-F1
#
_cell.length_a   1.000
_cell.length_b   1.000
_cell.length_c   1.000
_cell.angle_alpha   90.00
_cell.angle_beta   90.00
_cell.angle_gamma   90.00
#
_symmetry.space_group_name_H-M   'P 1'
#
loop_
_entity.id
_entity.type
_entity.pdbx_description
1 polymer ?
#
loop_
_entity_poly.entity_id
_entity_poly.type
_entity_poly.pdbx_seq_one_letter_code
_entity_poly.pdbx_strand_id
1 'polypeptide(L)'
;TDFKWAKTRDDLISRAMKALRAFREGKNPEEIRHIRELSFEIEDILPLLHSFVKEHPEETERLISLLSMFIKSPAPCKIRLINFAEALLEDRRVSETERV
;
A
#
# COMPACT_ATOMS: atom_id res chain seq x y z
N THR A 1 4.03 -11.98 20.55
CA THR A 1 3.94 -12.74 19.28
C THR A 1 3.80 -11.77 18.11
N ASP A 2 4.58 -10.69 18.13
CA ASP A 2 4.39 -9.52 17.26
C ASP A 2 5.37 -9.47 16.09
N PHE A 3 6.52 -10.16 16.24
CA PHE A 3 7.58 -10.19 15.23
C PHE A 3 7.17 -10.93 13.94
N LYS A 4 6.45 -12.06 14.06
CA LYS A 4 5.96 -12.79 12.88
C LYS A 4 4.94 -11.96 12.11
N TRP A 5 4.06 -11.26 12.82
CA TRP A 5 3.01 -10.43 12.22
C TRP A 5 3.57 -9.16 11.54
N ALA A 6 4.55 -8.49 12.17
CA ALA A 6 5.23 -7.36 11.58
C ALA A 6 6.02 -7.74 10.31
N LYS A 7 6.70 -8.90 10.33
CA LYS A 7 7.45 -9.41 9.18
C LYS A 7 6.53 -9.71 7.99
N THR A 8 5.40 -10.36 8.23
CA THR A 8 4.41 -10.63 7.17
C THR A 8 3.85 -9.33 6.56
N ARG A 9 3.59 -8.30 7.37
CA ARG A 9 3.12 -6.99 6.85
C ARG A 9 4.17 -6.26 6.01
N ASP A 10 5.42 -6.23 6.45
CA ASP A 10 6.49 -5.58 5.69
C ASP A 10 6.75 -6.28 4.34
N ASP A 11 6.60 -7.61 4.30
CA ASP A 11 6.68 -8.39 3.07
C ASP A 11 5.56 -8.03 2.08
N LEU A 12 4.31 -7.91 2.56
CA LEU A 12 3.17 -7.48 1.74
C LEU A 12 3.37 -6.05 1.21
N ILE A 13 3.81 -5.11 2.05
CA ILE A 13 4.11 -3.73 1.64
C ILE A 13 5.24 -3.71 0.59
N SER A 14 6.26 -4.55 0.77
CA SER A 14 7.36 -4.68 -0.20
C SER A 14 6.88 -5.20 -1.55
N ARG A 15 5.97 -6.19 -1.58
CA ARG A 15 5.34 -6.67 -2.82
C ARG A 15 4.50 -5.57 -3.47
N ALA A 16 3.68 -4.86 -2.71
CA ALA A 16 2.87 -3.76 -3.21
C ALA A 16 3.73 -2.64 -3.84
N MET A 17 4.85 -2.26 -3.20
CA MET A 17 5.80 -1.29 -3.78
C MET A 17 6.40 -1.78 -5.10
N LYS A 18 6.77 -3.07 -5.20
CA LYS A 18 7.29 -3.63 -6.45
C LYS A 18 6.21 -3.67 -7.53
N ALA A 19 4.97 -4.00 -7.19
CA ALA A 19 3.84 -3.96 -8.11
C ALA A 19 3.59 -2.54 -8.64
N LEU A 20 3.60 -1.52 -7.77
CA LEU A 20 3.48 -0.12 -8.16
C LEU A 20 4.57 0.31 -9.16
N ARG A 21 5.83 -0.08 -8.92
CA ARG A 21 6.93 0.20 -9.87
C ARG A 21 6.73 -0.49 -11.22
N ALA A 22 6.36 -1.77 -11.19
CA ALA A 22 6.09 -2.53 -12.40
C ALA A 22 4.92 -1.94 -13.21
N PHE A 23 3.87 -1.43 -12.55
CA PHE A 23 2.79 -0.72 -13.23
C PHE A 23 3.24 0.61 -13.83
N ARG A 24 4.13 1.36 -13.16
CA ARG A 24 4.74 2.58 -13.76
C ARG A 24 5.57 2.27 -14.99
N GLU A 25 6.19 1.09 -15.04
CA GLU A 25 6.93 0.60 -16.20
C GLU A 25 6.02 0.08 -17.33
N GLY A 26 4.69 0.13 -17.15
CA GLY A 26 3.72 -0.22 -18.18
C GLY A 26 3.21 -1.66 -18.13
N LYS A 27 3.55 -2.44 -17.09
CA LYS A 27 2.96 -3.77 -16.90
C LYS A 27 1.48 -3.67 -16.54
N ASN A 28 0.72 -4.72 -16.83
CA ASN A 28 -0.68 -4.85 -16.47
C ASN A 28 -0.89 -5.82 -15.28
N PRO A 29 -2.08 -5.82 -14.63
CA PRO A 29 -2.34 -6.67 -13.47
C PRO A 29 -2.19 -8.17 -13.72
N GLU A 30 -2.53 -8.68 -14.91
CA GLU A 30 -2.41 -10.11 -15.24
C GLU A 30 -0.95 -10.53 -15.36
N GLU A 31 -0.10 -9.69 -15.97
CA GLU A 31 1.34 -9.94 -16.03
C GLU A 31 1.96 -10.04 -14.63
N ILE A 32 1.56 -9.17 -13.71
CA ILE A 32 2.04 -9.23 -12.31
C ILE A 32 1.46 -10.45 -11.60
N ARG A 33 0.19 -10.81 -11.82
CA ARG A 33 -0.47 -11.96 -11.19
C ARG A 33 0.29 -13.26 -11.44
N HIS A 34 0.86 -13.44 -12.63
CA HIS A 34 1.68 -14.60 -12.98
C HIS A 34 3.06 -14.64 -12.32
N ILE A 35 3.53 -13.53 -11.74
CA ILE A 35 4.82 -13.44 -11.05
C ILE A 35 4.60 -13.59 -9.55
N ARG A 36 4.66 -14.83 -9.04
CA ARG A 36 4.38 -15.15 -7.64
C ARG A 36 5.17 -14.30 -6.64
N GLU A 37 6.41 -13.94 -6.94
CA GLU A 37 7.25 -13.08 -6.08
C GLU A 37 6.67 -11.67 -5.89
N LEU A 38 5.84 -11.21 -6.83
CA LEU A 38 5.20 -9.91 -6.82
C LEU A 38 3.74 -9.99 -6.41
N SER A 39 3.04 -11.08 -6.72
CA SER A 39 1.59 -11.18 -6.56
C SER A 39 1.13 -11.87 -5.28
N PHE A 40 1.93 -12.77 -4.70
CA PHE A 40 1.50 -13.61 -3.58
C PHE A 40 0.88 -12.79 -2.44
N GLU A 41 -0.35 -13.14 -2.05
CA GLU A 41 -1.15 -12.51 -0.98
C GLU A 41 -1.56 -11.04 -1.23
N ILE A 42 -1.32 -10.50 -2.43
CA ILE A 42 -1.77 -9.16 -2.83
C ILE A 42 -2.58 -9.16 -4.14
N GLU A 43 -2.96 -10.34 -4.64
CA GLU A 43 -3.61 -10.53 -5.93
C GLU A 43 -4.90 -9.70 -6.08
N ASP A 44 -5.68 -9.62 -5.00
CA ASP A 44 -6.96 -8.93 -4.96
C ASP A 44 -6.82 -7.40 -5.04
N ILE A 45 -5.69 -6.85 -4.60
CA ILE A 45 -5.44 -5.40 -4.61
C ILE A 45 -4.69 -4.93 -5.86
N LEU A 46 -4.16 -5.83 -6.69
CA LEU A 46 -3.45 -5.48 -7.93
C LEU A 46 -4.26 -4.53 -8.86
N PRO A 47 -5.58 -4.73 -9.08
CA PRO A 47 -6.37 -3.82 -9.89
C PRO A 47 -6.41 -2.40 -9.32
N LEU A 48 -6.57 -2.28 -7.99
CA LEU A 48 -6.58 -0.99 -7.30
C LEU A 48 -5.23 -0.27 -7.43
N LEU A 49 -4.13 -0.99 -7.20
CA LEU A 49 -2.78 -0.44 -7.34
C LEU A 49 -2.51 0.02 -8.77
N HIS A 50 -2.95 -0.74 -9.77
CA HIS A 50 -2.80 -0.37 -11.18
C HIS A 50 -3.64 0.86 -11.56
N SER A 51 -4.89 0.95 -11.10
CA SER A 51 -5.72 2.15 -11.29
C SER A 51 -5.09 3.38 -10.65
N PHE A 52 -4.59 3.25 -9.42
CA PHE A 52 -3.89 4.34 -8.72
C PHE A 52 -2.69 4.87 -9.51
N VAL A 53 -1.86 3.99 -10.08
CA VAL A 53 -0.71 4.41 -10.89
C VAL A 53 -1.13 5.15 -12.17
N LYS A 54 -2.25 4.74 -12.78
CA LYS A 54 -2.79 5.40 -13.98
C LYS A 54 -3.38 6.78 -13.68
N GLU A 55 -4.10 6.90 -12.57
CA GLU A 55 -4.77 8.13 -12.17
C GLU A 55 -3.80 9.14 -11.55
N HIS A 56 -2.78 8.64 -10.84
CA HIS A 56 -1.88 9.42 -9.98
C HIS A 56 -0.40 9.01 -10.14
N PRO A 57 0.19 9.20 -11.34
CA PRO A 57 1.55 8.74 -11.63
C PRO A 57 2.65 9.47 -10.84
N GLU A 58 2.42 10.74 -10.46
CA GLU A 58 3.37 11.54 -9.67
C GLU A 58 3.32 11.18 -8.18
N GLU A 59 2.11 10.93 -7.67
CA GLU A 59 1.86 10.51 -6.29
C GLU A 59 2.39 9.10 -6.04
N THR A 60 2.50 8.26 -7.07
CA THR A 60 3.03 6.90 -6.95
C THR A 60 4.45 6.87 -6.36
N GLU A 61 5.35 7.75 -6.82
CA GLU A 61 6.71 7.82 -6.26
C GLU A 61 6.72 8.31 -4.81
N ARG A 62 5.85 9.27 -4.50
CA ARG A 62 5.69 9.75 -3.12
C ARG A 62 5.19 8.62 -2.22
N LEU A 63 4.20 7.85 -2.66
CA LEU A 63 3.67 6.69 -1.94
C LEU A 63 4.75 5.62 -1.72
N ILE A 64 5.51 5.25 -2.76
CA ILE A 64 6.61 4.29 -2.65
C ILE A 64 7.66 4.79 -1.63
N SER A 65 7.99 6.08 -1.65
CA SER A 65 8.93 6.68 -0.69
C SER A 65 8.42 6.58 0.75
N LEU A 66 7.15 6.93 0.98
CA LEU A 66 6.50 6.83 2.30
C LEU A 66 6.43 5.39 2.80
N LEU A 67 6.06 4.43 1.95
CA LEU A 67 6.03 3.00 2.29
C LEU A 67 7.44 2.47 2.60
N SER A 68 8.46 2.93 1.88
CA SER A 68 9.87 2.61 2.14
C SER A 68 10.34 3.13 3.50
N MET A 69 9.92 4.34 3.90
CA MET A 69 10.16 4.87 5.24
C MET A 69 9.40 4.08 6.31
N PHE A 70 8.15 3.71 6.02
CA PHE A 70 7.31 2.93 6.92
C PHE A 70 7.95 1.59 7.27
N ILE A 71 8.38 0.79 6.28
CA ILE A 71 8.97 -0.53 6.54
C ILE A 71 10.26 -0.45 7.38
N LYS A 72 11.03 0.64 7.24
CA LYS A 72 12.27 0.89 8.01
C LYS A 72 12.01 1.39 9.43
N SER A 73 10.77 1.79 9.73
CA SER A 73 10.42 2.35 11.03
C SER A 73 10.29 1.27 12.11
N PRO A 74 10.59 1.57 13.38
CA PRO A 74 10.35 0.65 14.49
C PRO A 74 8.87 0.25 14.60
N ALA A 75 8.59 -0.96 15.06
CA ALA A 75 7.22 -1.47 15.20
C ALA A 75 6.27 -0.54 16.00
N PRO A 76 6.68 0.09 17.13
CA PRO A 76 5.83 1.04 17.84
C PRO A 76 5.45 2.27 17.00
N CYS A 77 6.37 2.74 16.14
CA CYS A 77 6.12 3.87 15.25
C CYS A 77 5.13 3.50 14.15
N LYS A 78 5.27 2.31 13.56
CA LYS A 78 4.35 1.77 12.55
C LYS A 78 2.91 1.72 13.06
N ILE A 79 2.72 1.20 14.28
CA ILE A 79 1.39 1.11 14.90
C ILE A 79 0.79 2.50 15.10
N ARG A 80 1.57 3.47 15.62
CA ARG A 80 1.09 4.85 15.78
C ARG A 80 0.70 5.49 14.46
N LEU A 81 1.47 5.28 13.39
CA LEU A 81 1.17 5.80 12.06
C LEU A 81 -0.12 5.20 11.49
N ILE A 82 -0.34 3.91 11.68
CA ILE A 82 -1.58 3.24 11.28
C ILE A 82 -2.76 3.87 12.02
N ASN A 83 -2.69 3.93 13.36
CA ASN A 83 -3.78 4.49 14.17
C ASN A 83 -4.07 5.96 13.81
N PHE A 84 -3.03 6.74 13.53
CA PHE A 84 -3.18 8.14 13.09
C PHE A 84 -3.88 8.24 11.72
N ALA A 85 -3.49 7.40 10.76
CA ALA A 85 -4.14 7.35 9.46
C ALA A 85 -5.60 6.88 9.57
N GLU A 86 -5.88 5.88 10.40
CA GLU A 86 -7.24 5.39 10.68
C GLU A 86 -8.11 6.52 11.26
N ALA A 87 -7.64 7.23 12.28
CA ALA A 87 -8.36 8.35 12.87
C ALA A 87 -8.66 9.48 11.86
N LEU A 88 -7.70 9.83 11.00
CA LEU A 88 -7.90 10.83 9.95
C LEU A 88 -8.93 10.39 8.89
N LEU A 89 -8.97 9.09 8.57
CA LEU A 89 -9.93 8.55 7.62
C LEU A 89 -11.33 8.43 8.22
N GLU A 90 -11.44 8.09 9.51
CA GLU A 90 -12.71 8.10 10.24
C GLU A 90 -13.31 9.51 10.30
N ASP A 91 -12.50 10.52 10.63
CA ASP A 91 -12.93 11.92 10.69
C ASP A 91 -13.42 12.44 9.32
N ARG A 92 -12.76 12.03 8.23
CA ARG A 92 -13.24 12.32 6.85
C ARG A 92 -14.58 11.68 6.54
N ARG A 93 -14.83 10.44 6.98
CA ARG A 93 -16.11 9.75 6.74
C ARG A 93 -17.27 10.40 7.49
N VAL A 94 -17.04 10.88 8.71
CA VAL A 94 -18.01 11.66 9.47
C VAL A 94 -18.34 12.95 8.72
N SER A 95 -17.31 13.65 8.22
CA SER A 95 -17.46 14.89 7.45
C SER A 95 -18.22 14.72 6.12
N GLU A 96 -18.11 13.57 5.45
CA GLU A 96 -18.86 13.25 4.23
C GLU A 96 -20.33 12.88 4.53
N THR A 97 -20.59 12.29 5.70
CA THR A 97 -21.94 11.88 6.12
C THR A 97 -22.79 13.07 6.59
N GLU A 98 -22.18 14.11 7.17
CA GLU A 98 -22.88 15.33 7.61
C GLU A 98 -23.19 16.33 6.46
N ARG A 99 -22.74 16.05 5.24
CA ARG A 99 -23.00 16.89 4.05
C ARG A 99 -24.14 16.37 3.16
N VAL A 100 -24.91 15.39 3.64
CA VAL A 100 -26.11 14.85 2.97
C VAL A 100 -27.36 15.36 3.66
#